data_AF-A0A5C6ZK72-F1
#
_entry.id   AF-A0A5C6ZK72-F1
#
_cell.length_a   1.000
_cell.length_b   1.000
_cell.length_c   1.000
_cell.angle_alpha   90.00
_cell.angle_beta   90.00
_cell.angle_gamma   90.00
#
_symmetry.space_group_name_H-M   'P 1'
#
loop_
_entity.id
_entity.type
_entity.pdbx_description
1 polymer ?
#
loop_
_entity_poly.entity_id
_entity_poly.type
_entity_poly.pdbx_seq_one_letter_code
_entity_poly.pdbx_strand_id
1 'polypeptide(L)'
;MSKCLYCYKEVASGEDFHRECSLAFFGVENPPKIEYSLKEMSELALEVVERSVSVPGVQPKISMSLIEDNKKDKRLTVVGALGGNYIFKPPSEDYAEMPANEHLTMKMAELFGIEVVTHSLIKLASGELSYITKRIDRNEDGSKIHMIDMFQVVEAFDKYRGSMERIGKAIHEYADNTLLDLLRFYELTVFSFLIGNNDMHLKNFSMIKTSYGWALSPAYDLLNVAIVNPLDKEELALTIAGKKKKITKKILFDFGVGLGLSKKQIEGVFKRFKELQEVAIDLIKISFLSESMQRNYIELIENRYHLFNKTH
;
A
#
# COMPACT_ATOMS: atom_id res chain seq x y z
N MET A 1 13.19 21.42 14.55
CA MET A 1 12.69 21.37 13.16
C MET A 1 11.75 20.20 13.06
N SER A 2 10.62 20.36 12.36
CA SER A 2 9.66 19.26 12.12
C SER A 2 10.01 18.55 10.81
N LYS A 3 9.42 17.38 10.56
CA LYS A 3 9.62 16.62 9.33
C LYS A 3 8.37 16.72 8.46
N CYS A 4 8.53 16.91 7.15
CA CYS A 4 7.41 16.92 6.22
C CYS A 4 6.72 15.54 6.18
N LEU A 5 5.40 15.53 6.38
CA LEU A 5 4.54 14.35 6.37
C LEU A 5 4.44 13.65 5.00
N TYR A 6 4.92 14.30 3.93
CA TYR A 6 4.95 13.76 2.57
C TYR A 6 6.35 13.31 2.14
N CYS A 7 7.36 14.20 2.21
CA CYS A 7 8.68 13.95 1.61
C CYS A 7 9.80 13.62 2.60
N TYR A 8 9.53 13.63 3.91
CA TYR A 8 10.49 13.36 5.00
C TYR A 8 11.65 14.36 5.17
N LYS A 9 11.70 15.44 4.39
CA LYS A 9 12.68 16.51 4.57
C LYS A 9 12.25 17.46 5.70
N GLU A 10 13.20 18.17 6.28
CA GLU A 10 12.94 19.13 7.35
C GLU A 10 12.04 20.28 6.87
N VAL A 11 11.11 20.70 7.73
CA VAL A 11 10.20 21.83 7.55
C VAL A 11 10.31 22.79 8.74
N ALA A 12 9.79 24.00 8.55
CA ALA A 12 9.76 25.01 9.60
C ALA A 12 9.04 24.48 10.86
N SER A 13 9.46 24.98 12.02
CA SER A 13 8.87 24.53 13.29
C SER A 13 7.38 24.86 13.33
N GLY A 14 6.55 23.84 13.60
CA GLY A 14 5.09 23.98 13.61
C GLY A 14 4.40 23.72 12.26
N GLU A 15 5.17 23.51 11.18
CA GLU A 15 4.62 23.09 9.90
C GLU A 15 4.72 21.57 9.72
N ASP A 16 3.75 21.01 8.99
CA ASP A 16 3.66 19.59 8.66
C ASP A 16 4.08 19.30 7.21
N PHE A 17 4.08 20.30 6.33
CA PHE A 17 4.34 20.15 4.90
C PHE A 17 5.14 21.32 4.35
N HIS A 18 6.03 21.05 3.37
CA HIS A 18 6.46 22.11 2.45
C HIS A 18 5.28 22.56 1.60
N ARG A 19 5.24 23.84 1.21
CA ARG A 19 4.25 24.38 0.27
C ARG A 19 4.13 23.55 -1.00
N GLU A 20 5.26 23.16 -1.60
CA GLU A 20 5.29 22.34 -2.82
C GLU A 20 4.72 20.93 -2.59
N CYS A 21 5.01 20.31 -1.43
CA CYS A 21 4.47 19.00 -1.08
C CYS A 21 2.95 19.06 -0.83
N SER A 22 2.49 20.14 -0.18
CA SER A 22 1.06 20.39 0.00
C SER A 22 0.35 20.56 -1.34
N LEU A 23 0.91 21.33 -2.26
CA LEU A 23 0.37 21.48 -3.62
C LEU A 23 0.36 20.16 -4.39
N ALA A 24 1.45 19.40 -4.37
CA ALA A 24 1.55 18.13 -5.08
C ALA A 24 0.51 17.11 -4.57
N PHE A 25 0.32 17.03 -3.25
CA PHE A 25 -0.59 16.06 -2.66
C PHE A 25 -2.03 16.57 -2.60
N PHE A 26 -2.29 17.76 -2.06
CA PHE A 26 -3.65 18.27 -1.84
C PHE A 26 -4.18 19.20 -2.93
N GLY A 27 -3.32 19.70 -3.82
CA GLY A 27 -3.69 20.74 -4.79
C GLY A 27 -3.82 22.13 -4.20
N VAL A 28 -3.46 22.33 -2.93
CA VAL A 28 -3.56 23.60 -2.19
C VAL A 28 -2.28 23.88 -1.41
N GLU A 29 -1.95 25.16 -1.22
CA GLU A 29 -0.70 25.58 -0.57
C GLU A 29 -0.66 25.23 0.91
N ASN A 30 -1.79 25.38 1.59
CA ASN A 30 -1.94 25.03 2.99
C ASN A 30 -2.63 23.67 3.10
N PRO A 31 -2.05 22.71 3.83
CA PRO A 31 -2.63 21.39 3.95
C PRO A 31 -3.97 21.49 4.72
N PRO A 32 -4.97 20.70 4.33
CA PRO A 32 -6.22 20.59 5.07
C PRO A 32 -5.95 20.06 6.47
N LYS A 33 -6.75 20.49 7.44
CA LYS A 33 -6.68 20.01 8.82
C LYS A 33 -7.81 19.04 9.08
N ILE A 34 -7.51 17.94 9.77
CA ILE A 34 -8.54 17.03 10.28
C ILE A 34 -8.99 17.57 11.63
N GLU A 35 -10.27 17.90 11.75
CA GLU A 35 -10.86 18.50 12.96
C GLU A 35 -11.23 17.47 14.03
N TYR A 36 -11.16 16.18 13.68
CA TYR A 36 -11.52 15.08 14.57
C TYR A 36 -10.33 14.58 15.36
N SER A 37 -10.57 14.30 16.64
CA SER A 37 -9.66 13.55 17.51
C SER A 37 -9.75 12.04 17.25
N LEU A 38 -8.79 11.28 17.78
CA LEU A 38 -8.80 9.82 17.69
C LEU A 38 -10.08 9.21 18.30
N LYS A 39 -10.51 9.72 19.46
CA LYS A 39 -11.73 9.25 20.13
C LYS A 39 -12.96 9.45 19.26
N GLU A 40 -13.13 10.64 18.70
CA GLU A 40 -14.25 10.94 17.81
C GLU A 40 -14.20 10.05 16.55
N MET A 41 -13.02 9.87 15.96
CA MET A 41 -12.83 8.98 14.81
C MET A 41 -13.20 7.52 15.12
N SER A 42 -12.88 7.01 16.32
CA SER A 42 -13.26 5.67 16.75
C SER A 42 -14.78 5.53 16.93
N GLU A 43 -15.43 6.50 17.58
CA GLU A 43 -16.89 6.54 17.73
C GLU A 43 -17.59 6.57 16.36
N LEU A 44 -17.09 7.40 15.47
CA LEU A 44 -17.54 7.51 14.09
C LEU A 44 -17.37 6.17 13.32
N ALA A 45 -16.21 5.51 13.45
CA ALA A 45 -15.96 4.22 12.80
C ALA A 45 -16.93 3.14 13.30
N LEU A 46 -17.24 3.10 14.60
CA LEU A 46 -18.22 2.17 15.18
C LEU A 46 -19.61 2.40 14.59
N GLU A 47 -20.07 3.64 14.46
CA GLU A 47 -21.36 3.94 13.83
C GLU A 47 -21.44 3.46 12.38
N VAL A 48 -20.34 3.54 11.63
CA VAL A 48 -20.29 3.06 10.24
C VAL A 48 -20.34 1.54 10.21
N VAL A 49 -19.53 0.87 11.03
CA VAL A 49 -19.49 -0.60 11.12
C VAL A 49 -20.85 -1.16 11.52
N GLU A 50 -21.52 -0.57 12.51
CA GLU A 50 -22.88 -0.97 12.90
C GLU A 50 -23.90 -0.80 11.77
N ARG A 51 -23.69 0.19 10.89
CA ARG A 51 -24.57 0.47 9.74
C ARG A 51 -24.16 -0.24 8.45
N SER A 52 -23.02 -0.93 8.41
CA SER A 52 -22.52 -1.68 7.26
C SER A 52 -22.48 -3.17 7.59
N VAL A 53 -23.24 -3.98 6.85
CA VAL A 53 -23.29 -5.44 7.04
C VAL A 53 -21.85 -6.00 7.10
N SER A 54 -21.52 -6.58 8.25
CA SER A 54 -20.17 -6.71 8.80
C SER A 54 -19.33 -7.83 8.19
N VAL A 55 -17.99 -7.63 8.21
CA VAL A 55 -16.99 -8.72 8.13
C VAL A 55 -15.98 -8.53 9.27
N PRO A 56 -15.76 -9.51 10.17
CA PRO A 56 -14.80 -9.41 11.28
C PRO A 56 -13.34 -9.37 10.83
N GLY A 57 -12.47 -8.67 11.57
CA GLY A 57 -11.01 -8.77 11.44
C GLY A 57 -10.38 -7.99 10.28
N VAL A 58 -11.08 -6.98 9.76
CA VAL A 58 -10.57 -6.10 8.69
C VAL A 58 -10.43 -4.70 9.29
N GLN A 59 -9.21 -4.14 9.25
CA GLN A 59 -8.99 -2.72 9.50
C GLN A 59 -10.08 -1.93 8.75
N PRO A 60 -10.84 -1.04 9.39
CA PRO A 60 -11.86 -0.26 8.70
C PRO A 60 -11.20 0.56 7.57
N LYS A 61 -11.23 0.03 6.35
CA LYS A 61 -10.89 0.77 5.14
C LYS A 61 -12.09 1.66 4.87
N ILE A 62 -12.11 2.84 5.48
CA ILE A 62 -13.17 3.84 5.29
C ILE A 62 -13.06 4.33 3.84
N SER A 63 -13.68 3.60 2.92
CA SER A 63 -13.78 3.95 1.52
C SER A 63 -14.94 4.95 1.35
N MET A 64 -14.62 6.24 1.32
CA MET A 64 -15.59 7.31 1.10
C MET A 64 -15.74 7.61 -0.39
N SER A 65 -16.95 7.50 -0.92
CA SER A 65 -17.37 8.27 -2.10
C SER A 65 -18.83 8.70 -1.93
N LEU A 66 -19.05 9.98 -2.23
CA LEU A 66 -20.19 10.85 -1.94
C LEU A 66 -21.57 10.36 -2.42
N ILE A 67 -22.61 10.80 -1.71
CA ILE A 67 -23.90 11.19 -2.28
C ILE A 67 -24.01 12.70 -2.06
N GLU A 68 -24.14 13.47 -3.14
CA GLU A 68 -24.64 14.82 -3.06
C GLU A 68 -26.17 14.81 -3.04
N ASP A 69 -26.65 15.66 -2.15
CA ASP A 69 -27.95 16.31 -2.08
C ASP A 69 -29.15 15.61 -1.42
N ASN A 70 -29.71 16.39 -0.49
CA ASN A 70 -30.95 16.26 0.24
C ASN A 70 -31.05 15.24 1.39
N LYS A 71 -30.84 15.80 2.59
CA LYS A 71 -31.56 15.53 3.85
C LYS A 71 -31.79 14.05 4.20
N LYS A 72 -31.07 13.64 5.25
CA LYS A 72 -31.12 12.37 6.01
C LYS A 72 -30.18 11.29 5.48
N ASP A 73 -28.88 11.45 5.79
CA ASP A 73 -28.08 10.34 6.33
C ASP A 73 -26.69 10.85 6.74
N LYS A 74 -26.45 10.95 8.04
CA LYS A 74 -25.14 11.27 8.62
C LYS A 74 -24.23 10.03 8.53
N ARG A 75 -23.83 9.63 7.33
CA ARG A 75 -22.68 8.76 7.12
C ARG A 75 -21.47 9.65 6.86
N LEU A 76 -20.88 10.11 7.96
CA LEU A 76 -19.45 10.35 8.09
C LEU A 76 -18.73 11.03 6.92
N THR A 77 -19.19 12.22 6.62
CA THR A 77 -18.41 13.33 6.07
C THR A 77 -17.26 13.73 7.02
N VAL A 78 -16.23 12.88 7.16
CA VAL A 78 -14.93 13.29 7.73
C VAL A 78 -14.08 14.05 6.68
N VAL A 79 -14.60 14.15 5.45
CA VAL A 79 -13.89 14.65 4.25
C VAL A 79 -14.71 15.78 3.60
N GLY A 80 -15.33 16.66 4.40
CA GLY A 80 -15.88 17.91 3.89
C GLY A 80 -14.77 18.86 3.37
N ALA A 81 -13.59 18.81 3.99
CA ALA A 81 -12.45 19.67 3.64
C ALA A 81 -11.60 19.16 2.45
N LEU A 82 -11.79 17.91 2.04
CA LEU A 82 -10.87 17.21 1.13
C LEU A 82 -11.54 16.63 -0.13
N GLY A 83 -12.88 16.60 -0.19
CA GLY A 83 -13.62 15.97 -1.29
C GLY A 83 -13.48 14.43 -1.31
N GLY A 84 -14.48 13.72 -1.85
CA GLY A 84 -14.57 12.24 -1.85
C GLY A 84 -13.50 11.48 -2.68
N ASN A 85 -12.35 12.11 -2.92
CA ASN A 85 -11.24 11.65 -3.74
C ASN A 85 -10.11 11.02 -2.93
N TYR A 86 -10.26 10.90 -1.61
CA TYR A 86 -9.25 10.38 -0.70
C TYR A 86 -9.77 9.17 0.09
N ILE A 87 -8.86 8.26 0.42
CA ILE A 87 -9.05 7.19 1.40
C ILE A 87 -8.21 7.53 2.60
N PHE A 88 -8.85 7.57 3.77
CA PHE A 88 -8.24 7.91 5.03
C PHE A 88 -8.18 6.69 5.95
N LYS A 89 -7.05 6.48 6.61
CA LYS A 89 -6.80 5.38 7.54
C LYS A 89 -6.27 5.92 8.87
N PRO A 90 -7.11 5.94 9.93
CA PRO A 90 -6.68 6.37 11.26
C PRO A 90 -5.66 5.40 11.86
N PRO A 91 -4.94 5.81 12.91
CA PRO A 91 -4.13 4.90 13.70
C PRO A 91 -5.00 3.79 14.32
N SER A 92 -4.37 2.65 14.59
CA SER A 92 -5.00 1.49 15.23
C SER A 92 -4.49 1.35 16.66
N GLU A 93 -5.38 1.03 17.60
CA GLU A 93 -4.99 0.70 18.97
C GLU A 93 -4.34 -0.69 19.06
N ASP A 94 -4.75 -1.62 18.19
CA ASP A 94 -4.23 -3.00 18.17
C ASP A 94 -2.81 -3.10 17.58
N TYR A 95 -2.47 -2.18 16.67
CA TYR A 95 -1.22 -2.21 15.92
C TYR A 95 -0.54 -0.84 15.93
N ALA A 96 0.59 -0.77 16.65
CA ALA A 96 1.36 0.45 16.81
C ALA A 96 1.89 0.98 15.46
N GLU A 97 1.87 2.31 15.31
CA GLU A 97 2.52 3.04 14.22
C GLU A 97 2.10 2.63 12.78
N MET A 98 0.94 1.97 12.63
CA MET A 98 0.43 1.48 11.35
C MET A 98 0.44 2.52 10.22
N PRO A 99 -0.04 3.76 10.42
CA PRO A 99 0.04 4.80 9.40
C PRO A 99 1.46 5.09 8.92
N ALA A 100 2.41 5.21 9.84
CA ALA A 100 3.81 5.50 9.52
C ALA A 100 4.50 4.30 8.84
N ASN A 101 4.14 3.07 9.24
CA ASN A 101 4.59 1.84 8.60
C ASN A 101 4.11 1.78 7.14
N GLU A 102 2.81 1.95 6.91
CA GLU A 102 2.24 1.95 5.56
C GLU A 102 2.86 3.06 4.68
N HIS A 103 2.97 4.28 5.20
CA HIS A 103 3.57 5.38 4.45
C HIS A 103 5.04 5.10 4.10
N LEU A 104 5.84 4.58 5.03
CA LEU A 104 7.23 4.19 4.75
C LEU A 104 7.30 3.09 3.70
N THR A 105 6.50 2.03 3.81
CA THR A 105 6.51 0.93 2.84
C THR A 105 6.08 1.39 1.46
N MET A 106 5.11 2.30 1.36
CA MET A 106 4.69 2.90 0.10
C MET A 106 5.79 3.82 -0.50
N LYS A 107 6.45 4.66 0.32
CA LYS A 107 7.65 5.44 -0.09
C LYS A 107 8.78 4.53 -0.58
N MET A 108 8.97 3.37 0.05
CA MET A 108 9.95 2.39 -0.39
C MET A 108 9.53 1.76 -1.73
N ALA A 109 8.26 1.48 -1.96
CA ALA A 109 7.82 0.98 -3.26
C ALA A 109 8.13 1.98 -4.40
N GLU A 110 7.92 3.28 -4.17
CA GLU A 110 8.33 4.34 -5.11
C GLU A 110 9.86 4.30 -5.40
N LEU A 111 10.68 4.18 -4.35
CA LEU A 111 12.14 4.06 -4.48
C LEU A 111 12.53 2.86 -5.35
N PHE A 112 11.79 1.77 -5.25
CA PHE A 112 12.00 0.54 -6.02
C PHE A 112 11.36 0.61 -7.42
N GLY A 113 10.88 1.78 -7.82
CA GLY A 113 10.24 2.04 -9.11
C GLY A 113 8.94 1.25 -9.32
N ILE A 114 8.27 0.89 -8.23
CA ILE A 114 6.92 0.31 -8.28
C ILE A 114 5.94 1.47 -8.33
N GLU A 115 5.01 1.40 -9.27
CA GLU A 115 3.92 2.37 -9.37
C GLU A 115 2.94 2.17 -8.21
N VAL A 116 2.72 3.24 -7.44
CA VAL A 116 1.84 3.26 -6.28
C VAL A 116 0.81 4.37 -6.37
N VAL A 117 -0.30 4.21 -5.66
CA VAL A 117 -1.27 5.29 -5.46
C VAL A 117 -0.62 6.47 -4.74
N THR A 118 -0.99 7.70 -5.08
CA THR A 118 -0.44 8.89 -4.40
C THR A 118 -0.85 8.90 -2.93
N HIS A 119 0.14 8.97 -2.03
CA HIS A 119 -0.06 8.81 -0.59
C HIS A 119 0.68 9.86 0.25
N SER A 120 0.23 10.06 1.49
CA SER A 120 0.84 10.95 2.49
C SER A 120 0.47 10.53 3.91
N LEU A 121 1.14 11.09 4.90
CA LEU A 121 0.62 11.18 6.26
C LEU A 121 -0.18 12.47 6.47
N ILE A 122 -1.05 12.48 7.46
CA ILE A 122 -1.77 13.66 7.97
C ILE A 122 -2.02 13.48 9.47
N LYS A 123 -2.16 14.57 10.23
CA LYS A 123 -2.44 14.51 11.66
C LYS A 123 -3.94 14.67 11.96
N LEU A 124 -4.41 13.93 12.97
CA LEU A 124 -5.67 14.19 13.65
C LEU A 124 -5.58 15.48 14.48
N ALA A 125 -6.72 16.00 14.93
CA ALA A 125 -6.75 17.17 15.83
C ALA A 125 -6.02 16.90 17.15
N SER A 126 -6.00 15.64 17.60
CA SER A 126 -5.27 15.16 18.77
C SER A 126 -3.77 14.91 18.50
N GLY A 127 -3.31 15.05 17.25
CA GLY A 127 -1.90 15.04 16.86
C GLY A 127 -1.36 13.70 16.34
N GLU A 128 -2.12 12.61 16.46
CA GLU A 128 -1.71 11.30 15.96
C GLU A 128 -1.64 11.27 14.44
N LEU A 129 -0.66 10.54 13.92
CA LEU A 129 -0.51 10.33 12.49
C LEU A 129 -1.57 9.38 11.97
N SER A 130 -2.11 9.72 10.80
CA SER A 130 -3.02 8.91 10.00
C SER A 130 -2.49 8.84 8.57
N TYR A 131 -2.83 7.77 7.86
CA TYR A 131 -2.44 7.57 6.47
C TYR A 131 -3.55 8.07 5.56
N ILE A 132 -3.18 8.74 4.48
CA ILE A 132 -4.12 9.24 3.48
C ILE A 132 -3.60 8.96 2.08
N THR A 133 -4.46 8.48 1.20
CA THR A 133 -4.14 8.22 -0.20
C THR A 133 -5.22 8.76 -1.11
N LYS A 134 -4.84 9.16 -2.33
CA LYS A 134 -5.81 9.47 -3.38
C LYS A 134 -6.44 8.19 -3.92
N ARG A 135 -7.71 8.28 -4.27
CA ARG A 135 -8.43 7.27 -5.03
C ARG A 135 -7.96 7.33 -6.48
N ILE A 136 -7.64 6.16 -7.03
CA ILE A 136 -7.32 6.00 -8.45
C ILE A 136 -8.53 5.55 -9.27
N ASP A 137 -9.63 5.19 -8.63
CA ASP A 137 -10.88 4.79 -9.30
C ASP A 137 -11.81 5.99 -9.56
N ARG A 138 -11.27 7.22 -9.56
CA ARG A 138 -11.99 8.47 -9.78
C ARG A 138 -11.15 9.41 -10.66
N ASN A 139 -11.79 10.07 -11.62
CA ASN A 139 -11.19 11.18 -12.37
C ASN A 139 -11.31 12.50 -11.58
N GLU A 140 -10.61 13.54 -12.04
CA GLU A 140 -10.66 14.87 -11.42
C GLU A 140 -12.06 15.49 -11.41
N ASP A 141 -12.90 15.16 -12.41
CA ASP A 141 -14.31 15.56 -12.50
C ASP A 141 -15.24 14.75 -11.59
N GLY A 142 -14.70 13.81 -10.82
CA GLY A 142 -15.44 12.91 -9.92
C GLY A 142 -16.06 11.69 -10.60
N SER A 143 -15.96 11.56 -11.92
CA SER A 143 -16.45 10.39 -12.64
C SER A 143 -15.70 9.12 -12.22
N LYS A 144 -16.40 7.98 -12.21
CA LYS A 144 -15.85 6.70 -11.75
C LYS A 144 -15.03 6.03 -12.85
N ILE A 145 -13.86 5.53 -12.48
CA ILE A 145 -13.06 4.64 -13.31
C ILE A 145 -13.35 3.20 -12.86
N HIS A 146 -13.57 2.30 -13.81
CA HIS A 146 -13.80 0.89 -13.48
C HIS A 146 -12.53 0.27 -12.90
N MET A 147 -12.66 -0.29 -11.70
CA MET A 147 -11.60 -1.01 -11.00
C MET A 147 -12.23 -2.25 -10.35
N ILE A 148 -11.54 -3.39 -10.44
CA ILE A 148 -12.01 -4.68 -9.93
C ILE A 148 -10.85 -5.42 -9.27
N ASP A 149 -11.07 -5.96 -8.07
CA ASP A 149 -10.01 -6.66 -7.32
C ASP A 149 -9.84 -8.11 -7.82
N MET A 150 -8.66 -8.69 -7.59
CA MET A 150 -8.35 -10.05 -8.05
C MET A 150 -9.17 -11.12 -7.33
N PHE A 151 -9.76 -10.82 -6.17
CA PHE A 151 -10.72 -11.72 -5.52
C PHE A 151 -11.96 -11.90 -6.39
N GLN A 152 -12.47 -10.81 -6.96
CA GLN A 152 -13.59 -10.83 -7.90
C GLN A 152 -13.19 -11.40 -9.26
N VAL A 153 -12.06 -10.97 -9.84
CA VAL A 153 -11.60 -11.42 -11.17
C VAL A 153 -11.41 -12.94 -11.22
N VAL A 154 -10.86 -13.53 -10.15
CA VAL A 154 -10.65 -14.98 -10.09
C VAL A 154 -11.81 -15.74 -9.46
N GLU A 155 -12.93 -15.06 -9.14
CA GLU A 155 -14.11 -15.67 -8.50
C GLU A 155 -13.75 -16.48 -7.26
N ALA A 156 -12.92 -15.90 -6.38
CA ALA A 156 -12.50 -16.56 -5.15
C ALA A 156 -13.61 -16.52 -4.08
N PHE A 157 -13.63 -17.54 -3.23
CA PHE A 157 -14.52 -17.60 -2.07
C PHE A 157 -13.84 -17.10 -0.77
N ASP A 158 -12.50 -17.11 -0.74
CA ASP A 158 -11.70 -16.66 0.40
C ASP A 158 -10.51 -15.84 -0.11
N LYS A 159 -10.35 -14.63 0.44
CA LYS A 159 -9.32 -13.67 0.01
C LYS A 159 -7.88 -14.18 0.22
N TYR A 160 -7.64 -15.07 1.19
CA TYR A 160 -6.34 -15.65 1.51
C TYR A 160 -6.07 -17.00 0.82
N ARG A 161 -7.09 -17.60 0.18
CA ARG A 161 -6.98 -18.87 -0.55
C ARG A 161 -6.82 -18.62 -2.04
N GLY A 162 -5.59 -18.27 -2.42
CA GLY A 162 -5.18 -18.11 -3.81
C GLY A 162 -3.67 -18.29 -3.98
N SER A 163 -3.19 -18.11 -5.21
CA SER A 163 -1.77 -18.15 -5.53
C SER A 163 -1.40 -17.00 -6.44
N MET A 164 -0.13 -16.57 -6.39
CA MET A 164 0.39 -15.52 -7.26
C MET A 164 0.33 -15.93 -8.73
N GLU A 165 0.46 -17.23 -9.05
CA GLU A 165 0.29 -17.73 -10.42
C GLU A 165 -1.13 -17.54 -10.93
N ARG A 166 -2.14 -17.63 -10.06
CA ARG A 166 -3.54 -17.42 -10.45
C ARG A 166 -3.80 -15.95 -10.78
N ILE A 167 -3.19 -15.03 -10.04
CA ILE A 167 -3.20 -13.59 -10.38
C ILE A 167 -2.44 -13.37 -11.70
N GLY A 168 -1.25 -13.94 -11.85
CA GLY A 168 -0.45 -13.82 -13.07
C GLY A 168 -1.20 -14.29 -14.32
N LYS A 169 -1.95 -15.40 -14.22
CA LYS A 169 -2.83 -15.87 -15.30
C LYS A 169 -3.95 -14.88 -15.63
N ALA A 170 -4.60 -14.31 -14.61
CA ALA A 170 -5.63 -13.31 -14.82
C ALA A 170 -5.08 -12.03 -15.48
N ILE A 171 -3.92 -11.54 -15.05
CA ILE A 171 -3.24 -10.42 -15.70
C ILE A 171 -2.92 -10.76 -17.15
N HIS A 172 -2.39 -11.96 -17.40
CA HIS A 172 -2.10 -12.41 -18.77
C HIS A 172 -3.34 -12.43 -19.67
N GLU A 173 -4.50 -12.83 -19.13
CA GLU A 173 -5.74 -12.93 -19.88
C GLU A 173 -6.43 -11.58 -20.12
N TYR A 174 -6.39 -10.68 -19.14
CA TYR A 174 -7.22 -9.47 -19.13
C TYR A 174 -6.46 -8.17 -19.31
N ALA A 175 -5.15 -8.12 -19.14
CA ALA A 175 -4.38 -6.88 -19.33
C ALA A 175 -4.07 -6.62 -20.81
N ASP A 176 -4.38 -5.42 -21.28
CA ASP A 176 -4.12 -4.98 -22.66
C ASP A 176 -2.61 -4.80 -22.93
N ASN A 177 -1.81 -4.41 -21.92
CA ASN A 177 -0.35 -4.39 -21.99
C ASN A 177 0.27 -5.51 -21.14
N THR A 178 0.01 -6.74 -21.57
CA THR A 178 0.27 -7.96 -20.80
C THR A 178 1.68 -8.06 -20.23
N LEU A 179 2.72 -7.91 -21.07
CA LEU A 179 4.10 -8.11 -20.62
C LEU A 179 4.56 -7.05 -19.62
N LEU A 180 4.12 -5.80 -19.78
CA LEU A 180 4.41 -4.73 -18.84
C LEU A 180 3.77 -5.00 -17.48
N ASP A 181 2.49 -5.39 -17.47
CA ASP A 181 1.76 -5.63 -16.22
C ASP A 181 2.23 -6.89 -15.50
N LEU A 182 2.66 -7.92 -16.23
CA LEU A 182 3.31 -9.09 -15.64
C LEU A 182 4.66 -8.74 -15.01
N LEU A 183 5.43 -7.82 -15.61
CA LEU A 183 6.66 -7.32 -15.00
C LEU A 183 6.36 -6.48 -13.74
N ARG A 184 5.38 -5.56 -13.80
CA ARG A 184 4.95 -4.77 -12.63
C ARG A 184 4.46 -5.67 -11.49
N PHE A 185 3.68 -6.70 -11.80
CA PHE A 185 3.21 -7.69 -10.84
C PHE A 185 4.37 -8.50 -10.23
N TYR A 186 5.35 -8.89 -11.05
CA TYR A 186 6.54 -9.58 -10.59
C TYR A 186 7.34 -8.73 -9.60
N GLU A 187 7.59 -7.47 -9.95
CA GLU A 187 8.30 -6.51 -9.09
C GLU A 187 7.58 -6.31 -7.76
N LEU A 188 6.25 -6.13 -7.79
CA LEU A 188 5.43 -6.01 -6.60
C LEU A 188 5.49 -7.29 -5.73
N THR A 189 5.53 -8.47 -6.34
CA THR A 189 5.63 -9.74 -5.63
C THR A 189 6.97 -9.89 -4.92
N VAL A 190 8.08 -9.62 -5.63
CA VAL A 190 9.44 -9.66 -5.06
C VAL A 190 9.58 -8.60 -3.96
N PHE A 191 9.01 -7.42 -4.15
CA PHE A 191 9.01 -6.35 -3.15
C PHE A 191 8.22 -6.74 -1.90
N SER A 192 6.98 -7.22 -2.06
CA SER A 192 6.15 -7.69 -0.92
C SER A 192 6.86 -8.74 -0.08
N PHE A 193 7.57 -9.67 -0.75
CA PHE A 193 8.47 -10.57 -0.06
C PHE A 193 9.61 -9.80 0.62
N LEU A 194 10.38 -8.98 -0.07
CA LEU A 194 11.54 -8.31 0.51
C LEU A 194 11.20 -7.46 1.76
N ILE A 195 10.06 -6.77 1.76
CA ILE A 195 9.70 -5.84 2.84
C ILE A 195 8.85 -6.46 3.95
N GLY A 196 8.54 -7.77 3.87
CA GLY A 196 7.78 -8.44 4.93
C GLY A 196 6.27 -8.17 4.93
N ASN A 197 5.66 -8.01 3.75
CA ASN A 197 4.21 -7.88 3.63
C ASN A 197 3.56 -9.24 3.37
N ASN A 198 3.22 -9.93 4.45
CA ASN A 198 2.49 -11.19 4.45
C ASN A 198 0.96 -11.02 4.49
N ASP A 199 0.41 -9.83 4.21
CA ASP A 199 -1.04 -9.58 4.07
C ASP A 199 -1.46 -9.15 2.65
N MET A 200 -0.57 -9.23 1.65
CA MET A 200 -0.91 -9.02 0.22
C MET A 200 -1.78 -10.13 -0.35
N HIS A 201 -3.07 -10.11 -0.01
CA HIS A 201 -4.07 -11.10 -0.41
C HIS A 201 -4.83 -10.67 -1.69
N LEU A 202 -5.77 -11.49 -2.17
CA LEU A 202 -6.43 -11.26 -3.47
C LEU A 202 -7.10 -9.88 -3.64
N LYS A 203 -7.54 -9.22 -2.57
CA LYS A 203 -8.15 -7.88 -2.64
C LYS A 203 -7.15 -6.71 -2.74
N ASN A 204 -5.85 -6.97 -2.60
CA ASN A 204 -4.79 -5.95 -2.71
C ASN A 204 -4.20 -5.84 -4.11
N PHE A 205 -4.65 -6.69 -5.03
CA PHE A 205 -4.32 -6.62 -6.44
C PHE A 205 -5.59 -6.30 -7.19
N SER A 206 -5.55 -5.33 -8.11
CA SER A 206 -6.72 -4.93 -8.88
C SER A 206 -6.38 -4.69 -10.34
N MET A 207 -7.34 -4.95 -11.21
CA MET A 207 -7.35 -4.45 -12.58
C MET A 207 -8.09 -3.11 -12.61
N ILE A 208 -7.59 -2.16 -13.39
CA ILE A 208 -8.21 -0.84 -13.58
C ILE A 208 -8.34 -0.52 -15.07
N LYS A 209 -9.43 0.13 -15.47
CA LYS A 209 -9.66 0.56 -16.85
C LYS A 209 -8.96 1.90 -17.10
N THR A 210 -7.93 1.87 -17.92
CA THR A 210 -7.15 3.05 -18.36
C THR A 210 -7.57 3.48 -19.77
N SER A 211 -6.98 4.57 -20.26
CA SER A 211 -7.19 5.06 -21.63
C SER A 211 -6.71 4.08 -22.73
N TYR A 212 -5.75 3.21 -22.40
CA TYR A 212 -5.20 2.21 -23.32
C TYR A 212 -5.73 0.80 -23.07
N GLY A 213 -6.65 0.62 -22.11
CA GLY A 213 -7.21 -0.70 -21.81
C GLY A 213 -7.24 -1.05 -20.32
N TRP A 214 -7.63 -2.28 -20.03
CA TRP A 214 -7.46 -2.89 -18.71
C TRP A 214 -5.98 -3.08 -18.41
N ALA A 215 -5.57 -2.67 -17.22
CA ALA A 215 -4.20 -2.80 -16.75
C ALA A 215 -4.17 -3.15 -15.26
N LEU A 216 -3.03 -3.64 -14.78
CA LEU A 216 -2.78 -3.74 -13.34
C LEU A 216 -2.80 -2.34 -12.72
N SER A 217 -3.55 -2.16 -11.63
CA SER A 217 -3.60 -0.87 -10.94
C SER A 217 -2.25 -0.52 -10.31
N PRO A 218 -1.95 0.78 -10.08
CA PRO A 218 -0.96 1.17 -9.09
C PRO A 218 -1.16 0.40 -7.78
N ALA A 219 -0.07 0.04 -7.12
CA ALA A 219 -0.13 -0.69 -5.85
C ALA A 219 -0.64 0.21 -4.73
N TYR A 220 -1.35 -0.39 -3.78
CA TYR A 220 -1.94 0.25 -2.62
C TYR A 220 -1.92 -0.71 -1.43
N ASP A 221 -2.11 -0.20 -0.22
CA ASP A 221 -2.14 -1.00 1.02
C ASP A 221 -0.85 -1.83 1.24
N LEU A 222 0.32 -1.26 0.95
CA LEU A 222 1.60 -1.90 1.22
C LEU A 222 2.09 -1.51 2.62
N LEU A 223 2.37 -2.50 3.46
CA LEU A 223 2.91 -2.30 4.80
C LEU A 223 3.79 -3.48 5.22
N ASN A 224 4.75 -3.26 6.11
CA ASN A 224 5.52 -4.35 6.71
C ASN A 224 4.71 -4.99 7.85
N VAL A 225 4.00 -6.07 7.55
CA VAL A 225 3.15 -6.77 8.52
C VAL A 225 4.00 -7.57 9.51
N ALA A 226 5.15 -8.07 9.09
CA ALA A 226 6.01 -8.90 9.94
C ALA A 226 6.57 -8.16 11.17
N ILE A 227 6.75 -6.83 11.13
CA ILE A 227 7.20 -6.05 12.31
C ILE A 227 6.06 -5.69 13.27
N VAL A 228 4.81 -5.63 12.79
CA VAL A 228 3.63 -5.35 13.63
C VAL A 228 2.97 -6.63 14.16
N ASN A 229 3.15 -7.75 13.46
CA ASN A 229 2.66 -9.07 13.85
C ASN A 229 3.77 -10.14 13.73
N PRO A 230 4.78 -10.12 14.62
CA PRO A 230 5.92 -11.04 14.54
C PRO A 230 5.57 -12.50 14.86
N LEU A 231 4.35 -12.77 15.35
CA LEU A 231 3.86 -14.13 15.59
C LEU A 231 3.50 -14.85 14.30
N ASP A 232 3.05 -14.10 13.28
CA ASP A 232 2.89 -14.67 11.94
C ASP A 232 4.27 -14.94 11.33
N LYS A 233 4.48 -16.20 10.95
CA LYS A 233 5.73 -16.67 10.34
C LYS A 233 5.61 -16.87 8.84
N GLU A 234 4.44 -16.59 8.24
CA GLU A 234 4.29 -16.57 6.79
C GLU A 234 5.12 -15.43 6.18
N GLU A 235 5.77 -15.68 5.05
CA GLU A 235 6.55 -14.66 4.33
C GLU A 235 5.70 -13.94 3.27
N LEU A 236 4.59 -14.55 2.84
CA LEU A 236 3.64 -14.09 1.84
C LEU A 236 2.20 -14.49 2.20
N ALA A 237 1.21 -13.67 1.82
CA ALA A 237 -0.20 -14.00 2.03
C ALA A 237 -0.74 -15.06 1.05
N LEU A 238 -0.28 -15.03 -0.20
CA LEU A 238 -0.66 -15.96 -1.27
C LEU A 238 0.51 -16.89 -1.59
N THR A 239 0.21 -18.10 -2.07
CA THR A 239 1.26 -19.06 -2.38
C THR A 239 2.05 -18.69 -3.65
N ILE A 240 3.33 -19.06 -3.66
CA ILE A 240 4.16 -19.21 -4.86
C ILE A 240 4.69 -20.63 -4.85
N ALA A 241 4.48 -21.40 -5.92
CA ALA A 241 4.79 -22.82 -6.00
C ALA A 241 4.23 -23.61 -4.80
N GLY A 242 3.02 -23.26 -4.34
CA GLY A 242 2.35 -23.87 -3.19
C GLY A 242 2.94 -23.50 -1.82
N LYS A 243 3.86 -22.53 -1.75
CA LYS A 243 4.55 -22.12 -0.51
C LYS A 243 4.24 -20.68 -0.14
N LYS A 244 4.14 -20.44 1.17
CA LYS A 244 4.08 -19.12 1.80
C LYS A 244 5.27 -18.84 2.73
N LYS A 245 6.12 -19.85 2.99
CA LYS A 245 7.38 -19.77 3.77
C LYS A 245 8.53 -20.41 3.03
N LYS A 246 9.74 -20.09 3.47
CA LYS A 246 11.00 -20.58 2.90
C LYS A 246 11.08 -20.25 1.41
N ILE A 247 10.62 -19.05 1.05
CA ILE A 247 10.72 -18.51 -0.30
C ILE A 247 12.19 -18.26 -0.60
N THR A 248 12.66 -18.81 -1.71
CA THR A 248 14.05 -18.69 -2.15
C THR A 248 14.16 -17.88 -3.42
N LYS A 249 15.35 -17.36 -3.71
CA LYS A 249 15.64 -16.71 -4.98
C LYS A 249 15.28 -17.57 -6.19
N LYS A 250 15.49 -18.90 -6.11
CA LYS A 250 15.09 -19.85 -7.16
C LYS A 250 13.57 -19.88 -7.35
N ILE A 251 12.80 -19.94 -6.27
CA ILE A 251 11.32 -19.91 -6.35
C ILE A 251 10.85 -18.61 -7.02
N LEU A 252 11.39 -17.47 -6.61
CA LEU A 252 11.07 -16.17 -7.24
C LEU A 252 11.51 -16.10 -8.70
N PHE A 253 12.66 -16.70 -9.05
CA PHE A 253 13.13 -16.76 -10.43
C PHE A 253 12.20 -17.62 -11.29
N ASP A 254 11.90 -18.85 -10.84
CA ASP A 254 11.01 -19.79 -11.54
C ASP A 254 9.59 -19.20 -11.69
N PHE A 255 9.12 -18.46 -10.69
CA PHE A 255 7.86 -17.73 -10.77
C PHE A 255 7.88 -16.68 -11.88
N GLY A 256 8.93 -15.86 -11.98
CA GLY A 256 9.08 -14.90 -13.07
C GLY A 256 9.10 -15.55 -14.45
N VAL A 257 9.78 -16.70 -14.59
CA VAL A 257 9.76 -17.50 -15.82
C VAL A 257 8.35 -18.01 -16.12
N GLY A 258 7.62 -18.46 -15.10
CA GLY A 258 6.23 -18.89 -15.22
C GLY A 258 5.26 -17.78 -15.63
N LEU A 259 5.59 -16.52 -15.37
CA LEU A 259 4.88 -15.35 -15.88
C LEU A 259 5.27 -15.00 -17.33
N GLY A 260 6.21 -15.71 -17.95
CA GLY A 260 6.68 -15.42 -19.31
C GLY A 260 7.74 -14.31 -19.39
N LEU A 261 8.32 -13.88 -18.27
CA LEU A 261 9.40 -12.90 -18.26
C LEU A 261 10.71 -13.52 -18.73
N SER A 262 11.50 -12.75 -19.48
CA SER A 262 12.85 -13.17 -19.85
C SER A 262 13.77 -13.22 -18.62
N LYS A 263 14.78 -14.09 -18.67
CA LYS A 263 15.85 -14.15 -17.66
C LYS A 263 16.47 -12.78 -17.39
N LYS A 264 16.67 -11.97 -18.44
CA LYS A 264 17.24 -10.62 -18.33
C LYS A 264 16.33 -9.68 -17.52
N GLN A 265 15.01 -9.74 -17.71
CA GLN A 265 14.07 -8.93 -16.93
C GLN A 265 14.12 -9.33 -15.44
N ILE A 266 14.05 -10.62 -15.16
CA ILE A 266 14.07 -11.17 -13.80
C ILE A 266 15.37 -10.80 -13.07
N GLU A 267 16.52 -11.03 -13.70
CA GLU A 267 17.83 -10.68 -13.14
C GLU A 267 17.99 -9.16 -12.99
N GLY A 268 17.41 -8.37 -13.90
CA GLY A 268 17.34 -6.93 -13.80
C GLY A 268 16.62 -6.45 -12.54
N VAL A 269 15.48 -7.07 -12.19
CA VAL A 269 14.74 -6.76 -10.96
C VAL A 269 15.58 -7.08 -9.72
N PHE A 270 16.17 -8.28 -9.64
CA PHE A 270 17.01 -8.64 -8.49
C PHE A 270 18.23 -7.72 -8.34
N LYS A 271 18.88 -7.38 -9.45
CA LYS A 271 20.02 -6.46 -9.45
C LYS A 271 19.60 -5.08 -8.95
N ARG A 272 18.54 -4.51 -9.53
CA ARG A 272 18.01 -3.19 -9.16
C ARG A 272 17.63 -3.13 -7.68
N PHE A 273 16.91 -4.14 -7.19
CA PHE A 273 16.48 -4.15 -5.78
C PHE A 273 17.67 -4.26 -4.84
N LYS A 274 18.66 -5.09 -5.17
CA LYS A 274 19.91 -5.18 -4.41
C LYS A 274 20.67 -3.86 -4.36
N GLU A 275 20.78 -3.14 -5.47
CA GLU A 275 21.47 -1.85 -5.55
C GLU A 275 20.79 -0.75 -4.70
N LEU A 276 19.50 -0.91 -4.40
CA LEU A 276 18.72 0.02 -3.58
C LEU A 276 18.75 -0.29 -2.08
N GLN A 277 19.47 -1.33 -1.64
CA GLN A 277 19.50 -1.75 -0.23
C GLN A 277 19.87 -0.61 0.73
N GLU A 278 21.02 0.03 0.48
CA GLU A 278 21.52 1.11 1.36
C GLU A 278 20.57 2.31 1.37
N VAL A 279 20.05 2.69 0.21
CA VAL A 279 19.10 3.81 0.08
C VAL A 279 17.78 3.51 0.80
N ALA A 280 17.32 2.25 0.75
CA ALA A 280 16.13 1.81 1.47
C ALA A 280 16.34 1.86 3.00
N ILE A 281 17.52 1.43 3.48
CA ILE A 281 17.89 1.51 4.90
C ILE A 281 17.91 2.97 5.37
N ASP A 282 18.49 3.88 4.57
CA ASP A 282 18.52 5.30 4.91
C ASP A 282 17.12 5.93 4.92
N LEU A 283 16.23 5.51 3.99
CA LEU A 283 14.83 5.92 4.01
C LEU A 283 14.10 5.48 5.29
N ILE A 284 14.39 4.28 5.80
CA ILE A 284 13.81 3.78 7.06
C ILE A 284 14.28 4.65 8.24
N LYS A 285 15.57 4.98 8.33
CA LYS A 285 16.14 5.81 9.41
C LYS A 285 15.50 7.21 9.49
N ILE A 286 15.14 7.78 8.34
CA ILE A 286 14.49 9.09 8.27
C ILE A 286 12.96 9.01 8.30
N SER A 287 12.36 7.85 8.54
CA SER A 287 10.90 7.68 8.56
C SER A 287 10.23 8.27 9.81
N PHE A 288 8.91 8.13 9.92
CA PHE A 288 8.14 8.46 11.13
C PHE A 288 8.02 7.29 12.10
N LEU A 289 8.64 6.13 11.81
CA LEU A 289 8.69 5.02 12.74
C LEU A 289 9.59 5.34 13.93
N SER A 290 9.28 4.79 15.09
CA SER A 290 10.15 4.80 16.28
C SER A 290 11.44 4.03 16.01
N GLU A 291 12.52 4.36 16.73
CA GLU A 291 13.81 3.67 16.56
C GLU A 291 13.71 2.15 16.72
N SER A 292 12.81 1.67 17.59
CA SER A 292 12.55 0.24 17.77
C SER A 292 11.97 -0.39 16.50
N MET A 293 10.93 0.24 15.93
CA MET A 293 10.30 -0.20 14.69
C MET A 293 11.27 -0.10 13.50
N GLN A 294 12.09 0.96 13.43
CA GLN A 294 13.13 1.11 12.42
C GLN A 294 14.16 -0.03 12.49
N ARG A 295 14.65 -0.37 13.68
CA ARG A 295 15.59 -1.50 13.87
C ARG A 295 14.96 -2.82 13.42
N ASN A 296 13.73 -3.11 13.82
CA ASN A 296 13.03 -4.32 13.40
C ASN A 296 12.82 -4.39 11.88
N TYR A 297 12.49 -3.25 11.25
CA TYR A 297 12.34 -3.16 9.80
C TYR A 297 13.68 -3.44 9.10
N ILE A 298 14.75 -2.77 9.53
CA ILE A 298 16.11 -2.93 8.98
C ILE A 298 16.58 -4.38 9.11
N GLU A 299 16.48 -4.97 10.31
CA GLU A 299 16.88 -6.36 10.55
C GLU A 299 16.13 -7.34 9.62
N LEU A 300 14.83 -7.13 9.41
CA LEU A 300 14.04 -7.95 8.51
C LEU A 300 14.52 -7.85 7.06
N ILE A 301 14.71 -6.62 6.55
CA ILE A 301 15.10 -6.44 5.15
C ILE A 301 16.53 -6.95 4.90
N GLU A 302 17.47 -6.70 5.82
CA GLU A 302 18.85 -7.20 5.72
C GLU A 302 18.87 -8.73 5.65
N ASN A 303 18.09 -9.39 6.52
CA ASN A 303 17.92 -10.83 6.50
C ASN A 303 17.39 -11.34 5.15
N ARG A 304 16.42 -10.65 4.53
CA ARG A 304 15.85 -11.02 3.23
C ARG A 304 16.79 -10.68 2.06
N TYR A 305 17.60 -9.63 2.15
CA TYR A 305 18.61 -9.27 1.14
C TYR A 305 19.70 -10.33 0.98
N HIS A 306 20.01 -11.10 2.02
CA HIS A 306 20.93 -12.24 1.90
C HIS A 306 20.49 -13.25 0.83
N LEU A 307 19.21 -13.37 0.51
CA LEU A 307 18.71 -14.21 -0.58
C LEU A 307 19.17 -13.72 -1.95
N PHE A 308 19.30 -12.41 -2.14
CA PHE A 308 19.77 -11.83 -3.41
C PHE A 308 21.30 -11.90 -3.54
N ASN A 309 22.00 -11.95 -2.41
CA ASN A 309 23.47 -12.04 -2.34
C ASN A 309 24.05 -13.44 -2.59
N LYS A 310 23.24 -14.50 -2.47
CA LYS A 310 23.68 -15.84 -2.85
C LYS A 310 23.71 -15.97 -4.38
N THR A 311 24.92 -16.00 -4.93
CA THR A 311 25.19 -16.61 -6.24
C THR A 311 25.03 -18.12 -6.09
N HIS A 312 24.10 -18.70 -6.83
CA HIS A 312 24.12 -20.13 -7.13
C HIS A 312 24.98 -20.35 -8.36
#